data_AF-A0AAN6GXA6-F1
#
_entry.id   AF-A0AAN6GXA6-F1
#
_cell.length_a   1.000
_cell.length_b   1.000
_cell.length_c   1.000
_cell.angle_alpha   90.00
_cell.angle_beta   90.00
_cell.angle_gamma   90.00
#
_symmetry.space_group_name_H-M   'P 1'
#
loop_
_entity.id
_entity.type
_entity.pdbx_description
1 polymer ?
#
loop_
_entity_poly.entity_id
_entity_poly.type
_entity_poly.pdbx_seq_one_letter_code
_entity_poly.pdbx_strand_id
1 'polypeptide(L)'
;MILIAIAIILLSLLLAGCSSSSPLIPGIFLISFYYQSYTPTYDTTQVDPGVTAAIANIVGRAMLEVRVGYFGICVNPDGGDFLCSNNATLLAEQVSVDQDPLNLIWVAETFKNEVVFPYLLIVAIILAFITFLLLATFPGWHEERDART
;
A
#
# COMPACT_ATOMS: atom_id res chain seq x y z
N MET A 1 -21.37 18.08 0.08
CA MET A 1 -20.78 17.83 1.42
C MET A 1 -20.56 16.35 1.70
N ILE A 2 -21.58 15.48 1.61
CA ILE A 2 -21.45 14.03 1.90
C ILE A 2 -20.36 13.35 1.06
N LEU A 3 -20.35 13.57 -0.26
CA LEU A 3 -19.32 12.98 -1.14
C LEU A 3 -17.90 13.42 -0.80
N ILE A 4 -17.71 14.68 -0.37
CA ILE A 4 -16.41 15.22 0.04
C ILE A 4 -15.98 14.56 1.35
N ALA A 5 -16.91 14.40 2.31
CA ALA A 5 -16.63 13.71 3.57
C ALA A 5 -16.22 12.25 3.33
N ILE A 6 -16.93 11.53 2.45
CA ILE A 6 -16.58 10.15 2.07
C ILE A 6 -15.20 10.11 1.41
N ALA A 7 -14.91 11.03 0.49
CA ALA A 7 -13.59 11.09 -0.16
C ALA A 7 -12.45 11.31 0.85
N ILE A 8 -12.61 12.22 1.81
CA ILE A 8 -11.63 12.45 2.88
C ILE A 8 -11.40 11.17 3.71
N ILE A 9 -12.47 10.45 4.07
CA ILE A 9 -12.37 9.20 4.83
C ILE A 9 -11.61 8.14 4.01
N LEU A 10 -11.98 7.91 2.75
CA LEU A 10 -11.35 6.90 1.90
C LEU A 10 -9.87 7.21 1.63
N LEU A 11 -9.53 8.47 1.37
CA LEU A 11 -8.14 8.90 1.21
C LEU A 11 -7.33 8.69 2.50
N SER A 12 -7.92 8.96 3.66
CA SER A 12 -7.26 8.75 4.95
C SER A 12 -7.03 7.27 5.24
N LEU A 13 -7.99 6.40 4.92
CA LEU A 13 -7.85 4.94 5.03
C LEU A 13 -6.74 4.40 4.11
N LEU A 14 -6.67 4.91 2.88
CA LEU A 14 -5.63 4.53 1.93
C LEU A 14 -4.22 4.89 2.45
N LEU A 15 -4.05 6.09 3.01
CA LEU A 15 -2.79 6.51 3.64
C LEU A 15 -2.43 5.66 4.87
N ALA A 16 -3.43 5.27 5.66
CA ALA A 16 -3.25 4.44 6.85
C ALA A 16 -2.95 2.95 6.55
N GLY A 17 -3.05 2.51 5.29
CA GLY A 17 -2.76 1.15 4.87
C GLY A 17 -1.37 0.67 5.34
N CYS A 18 -1.29 -0.58 5.78
CA CYS A 18 -0.07 -1.21 6.31
C CYS A 18 0.62 -0.48 7.48
N SER A 19 -0.07 0.41 8.21
CA SER A 19 0.48 1.12 9.39
C SER A 19 0.33 0.37 10.71
N SER A 20 -0.43 -0.73 10.74
CA SER A 20 -0.75 -1.50 11.94
C SER A 20 -0.95 -2.97 11.62
N SER A 21 -0.50 -3.85 12.51
CA SER A 21 -0.71 -5.30 12.46
C SER A 21 -2.15 -5.74 12.78
N SER A 22 -3.10 -4.81 12.89
CA SER A 22 -4.51 -5.13 13.09
C SER A 22 -5.06 -5.90 11.87
N PRO A 23 -5.82 -7.01 12.03
CA PRO A 23 -6.16 -7.93 10.94
C PRO A 23 -6.76 -7.31 9.67
N LEU A 24 -7.44 -6.16 9.78
CA LEU A 24 -8.09 -5.47 8.66
C LEU A 24 -7.14 -4.52 7.90
N ILE A 25 -6.11 -3.99 8.56
CA ILE A 25 -5.26 -2.91 8.05
C ILE A 25 -4.24 -3.39 6.97
N PRO A 26 -3.62 -4.57 7.08
CA PRO A 26 -2.81 -5.16 6.01
C PRO A 26 -3.59 -5.51 4.74
N GLY A 27 -4.94 -5.46 4.79
CA GLY A 27 -5.80 -5.64 3.61
C GLY A 27 -5.87 -4.40 2.72
N ILE A 28 -5.41 -3.24 3.19
CA ILE A 28 -5.31 -2.01 2.41
C ILE A 28 -3.82 -1.77 2.11
N PHE A 29 -3.42 -2.11 0.89
CA PHE A 29 -2.04 -2.00 0.43
C PHE A 29 -1.99 -1.51 -1.02
N LEU A 30 -0.84 -0.97 -1.42
CA LEU A 30 -0.58 -0.51 -2.78
C LEU A 30 -0.09 -1.65 -3.68
N ILE A 31 0.84 -2.44 -3.16
CA ILE A 31 1.44 -3.57 -3.84
C ILE A 31 1.77 -4.66 -2.83
N SER A 32 1.69 -5.91 -3.29
CA SER A 32 2.13 -7.09 -2.54
C SER A 32 3.22 -7.78 -3.34
N PHE A 33 4.38 -7.96 -2.72
CA PHE A 33 5.46 -8.79 -3.22
C PHE A 33 5.40 -10.12 -2.49
N TYR A 34 5.48 -11.24 -3.20
CA TYR A 34 5.44 -12.55 -2.57
C TYR A 34 6.22 -13.59 -3.35
N TYR A 35 6.70 -14.60 -2.64
CA TYR A 35 7.25 -15.78 -3.27
C TYR A 35 6.13 -16.77 -3.62
N GLN A 36 6.17 -17.23 -4.87
CA GLN A 36 5.27 -18.27 -5.34
C GLN A 36 6.06 -19.23 -6.23
N SER A 37 5.93 -20.53 -5.94
CA SER A 37 6.38 -21.57 -6.86
C SER A 37 5.36 -21.76 -7.97
N TYR A 38 5.77 -21.57 -9.21
CA TYR A 38 4.94 -21.80 -10.39
C TYR A 38 5.77 -22.42 -11.51
N THR A 39 5.10 -23.09 -12.46
CA THR A 39 5.75 -23.57 -13.67
C THR A 39 6.01 -22.38 -14.61
N PRO A 40 7.27 -22.08 -14.99
CA PRO A 40 7.58 -20.92 -15.82
C PRO A 40 6.80 -20.94 -17.13
N THR A 41 6.20 -19.81 -17.48
CA THR A 41 5.57 -19.61 -18.79
C THR A 41 6.46 -18.69 -19.61
N TYR A 42 6.78 -19.12 -20.82
CA TYR A 42 7.65 -18.38 -21.73
C TYR A 42 6.82 -17.35 -22.48
N ASP A 43 7.21 -16.08 -22.38
CA ASP A 43 6.58 -14.96 -23.09
C ASP A 43 7.63 -14.20 -23.92
N THR A 44 7.23 -13.70 -25.09
CA THR A 44 8.11 -12.91 -25.97
C THR A 44 8.61 -11.60 -25.35
N THR A 45 7.97 -11.13 -24.28
CA THR A 45 8.37 -9.95 -23.49
C THR A 45 9.45 -10.27 -22.45
N GLN A 46 9.76 -11.55 -22.21
CA GLN A 46 10.87 -11.95 -21.34
C GLN A 46 12.19 -11.86 -22.10
N VAL A 47 13.05 -10.95 -21.67
CA VAL A 47 14.38 -10.77 -22.26
C VAL A 47 15.28 -11.99 -22.02
N ASP A 48 15.20 -12.58 -20.83
CA ASP A 48 15.87 -13.84 -20.49
C ASP A 48 14.94 -14.77 -19.70
N PRO A 49 14.30 -15.73 -20.37
CA PRO A 49 13.43 -16.71 -19.71
C PRO A 49 14.16 -17.68 -18.78
N GLY A 50 15.49 -17.82 -18.91
CA GLY A 50 16.31 -18.70 -18.07
C GLY A 50 16.42 -18.20 -16.62
N VAL A 51 16.24 -16.90 -16.41
CA VAL A 51 16.31 -16.26 -15.09
C VAL A 51 15.29 -16.86 -14.12
N THR A 52 14.09 -17.23 -14.58
CA THR A 52 13.06 -17.81 -13.70
C THR A 52 13.53 -19.13 -13.06
N ALA A 53 14.30 -19.95 -13.78
CA ALA A 53 14.86 -21.19 -13.23
C ALA A 53 15.98 -20.90 -12.21
N ALA A 54 16.83 -19.89 -12.45
CA ALA A 54 17.85 -19.47 -11.50
C ALA A 54 17.22 -18.93 -10.21
N ILE A 55 16.20 -18.06 -10.33
CA ILE A 55 15.45 -17.53 -9.20
C ILE A 55 14.76 -18.65 -8.43
N ALA A 56 14.15 -19.62 -9.10
CA ALA A 56 13.50 -20.75 -8.44
C ALA A 56 14.46 -21.57 -7.57
N ASN A 57 15.72 -21.74 -8.01
CA ASN A 57 16.74 -22.42 -7.21
C ASN A 57 17.19 -21.61 -5.98
N ILE A 58 17.20 -20.28 -6.07
CA ILE A 58 17.56 -19.39 -4.96
C ILE A 58 16.44 -19.31 -3.93
N VAL A 59 15.20 -19.09 -4.39
CA VAL A 59 14.02 -18.98 -3.52
C VAL A 59 13.71 -20.32 -2.85
N GLY A 60 13.91 -21.43 -3.57
CA GLY A 60 13.71 -22.78 -3.04
C GLY A 60 12.28 -22.98 -2.53
N ARG A 61 12.13 -23.04 -1.21
CA ARG A 61 10.84 -23.19 -0.50
C ARG A 61 10.49 -22.00 0.38
N ALA A 62 11.18 -20.87 0.23
CA ALA A 62 10.87 -19.66 0.96
C ALA A 62 9.43 -19.23 0.67
N MET A 63 8.70 -18.90 1.74
CA MET A 63 7.37 -18.32 1.67
C MET A 63 7.45 -17.00 2.40
N LEU A 64 7.15 -15.91 1.72
CA LEU A 64 7.13 -14.57 2.31
C LEU A 64 6.18 -13.74 1.48
N GLU A 65 5.31 -13.00 2.13
CA GLU A 65 4.52 -11.92 1.52
C GLU A 65 4.88 -10.60 2.20
N VAL A 66 5.21 -9.60 1.40
CA VAL A 66 5.53 -8.23 1.83
C VAL A 66 4.56 -7.27 1.17
N ARG A 67 3.73 -6.62 1.97
CA ARG A 67 2.77 -5.60 1.51
C ARG A 67 3.27 -4.21 1.83
N VAL A 68 3.10 -3.30 0.88
CA VAL A 68 3.52 -1.91 1.02
C VAL A 68 2.31 -1.00 1.04
N GLY A 69 2.22 -0.17 2.07
CA GLY A 69 1.30 0.96 2.13
C GLY A 69 2.03 2.29 1.91
N TYR A 70 1.32 3.41 2.02
CA TYR A 70 1.93 4.73 1.88
C TYR A 70 2.93 5.07 2.98
N PHE A 71 2.65 4.64 4.22
CA PHE A 71 3.46 4.99 5.38
C PHE A 71 4.20 3.82 6.01
N GLY A 72 3.77 2.58 5.74
CA GLY A 72 4.31 1.38 6.39
C GLY A 72 4.46 0.20 5.46
N ILE A 73 5.11 -0.84 5.97
CA ILE A 73 5.32 -2.12 5.30
C ILE A 73 4.81 -3.20 6.26
N CYS A 74 4.16 -4.23 5.73
CA CYS A 74 3.76 -5.41 6.48
C CYS A 74 4.39 -6.65 5.88
N VAL A 75 4.91 -7.54 6.72
CA VAL A 75 5.48 -8.82 6.30
C VAL A 75 4.68 -9.98 6.87
N ASN A 76 4.59 -11.06 6.11
CA ASN A 76 4.03 -12.33 6.54
C ASN A 76 5.00 -13.46 6.14
N PRO A 77 5.87 -13.88 7.07
CA PRO A 77 6.94 -14.84 6.77
C PRO A 77 6.47 -16.31 6.75
N ASP A 78 5.32 -16.63 7.32
CA ASP A 78 4.90 -18.04 7.49
C ASP A 78 3.44 -18.29 7.06
N GLY A 79 2.81 -17.33 6.38
CA GLY A 79 1.38 -17.38 6.01
C GLY A 79 0.42 -17.14 7.19
N GLY A 80 0.93 -16.63 8.32
CA GLY A 80 0.19 -16.29 9.53
C GLY A 80 -0.28 -14.83 9.54
N ASP A 81 -0.13 -14.17 10.70
CA ASP A 81 -0.47 -12.75 10.85
C ASP A 81 0.59 -11.83 10.25
N PHE A 82 0.16 -10.67 9.75
CA PHE A 82 1.06 -9.66 9.24
C PHE A 82 1.70 -8.84 10.37
N LEU A 83 3.02 -8.69 10.29
CA LEU A 83 3.81 -7.82 11.15
C LEU A 83 4.08 -6.51 10.41
N CYS A 84 3.51 -5.40 10.89
CA CYS A 84 3.60 -4.11 10.23
C CYS A 84 4.51 -3.14 10.99
N SER A 85 5.34 -2.41 10.24
CA SER A 85 6.23 -1.37 10.77
C SER A 85 6.52 -0.33 9.70
N ASN A 86 6.80 0.90 10.14
CA ASN A 86 7.30 1.95 9.26
C ASN A 86 8.82 1.86 9.05
N ASN A 87 9.51 1.09 9.90
CA ASN A 87 10.94 0.82 9.84
C ASN A 87 11.16 -0.60 9.31
N ALA A 88 11.69 -0.72 8.09
CA ALA A 88 11.92 -1.99 7.42
C ALA A 88 13.07 -2.78 8.05
N THR A 89 14.06 -2.11 8.64
CA THR A 89 15.17 -2.78 9.36
C THR A 89 14.65 -3.62 10.51
N LEU A 90 13.67 -3.10 11.28
CA LEU A 90 13.03 -3.87 12.36
C LEU A 90 12.27 -5.09 11.85
N LEU A 91 11.73 -5.03 10.63
CA LEU A 91 11.06 -6.19 10.01
C LEU A 91 12.08 -7.21 9.52
N ALA A 92 13.19 -6.75 8.92
CA ALA A 92 14.27 -7.61 8.46
C ALA A 92 14.96 -8.36 9.60
N GLU A 93 15.07 -7.75 10.79
CA GLU A 93 15.60 -8.44 11.99
C GLU A 93 14.71 -9.59 12.48
N GLN A 94 13.43 -9.60 12.10
CA GLN A 94 12.47 -10.64 12.48
C GLN A 94 12.35 -11.76 11.43
N VAL A 95 13.02 -11.62 10.28
CA VAL A 95 12.94 -12.57 9.17
C VAL A 95 14.29 -13.20 8.91
N SER A 96 14.31 -14.53 8.75
CA SER A 96 15.55 -15.27 8.47
C SER A 96 15.96 -15.20 7.00
N VAL A 97 17.25 -15.43 6.71
CA VAL A 97 17.77 -15.44 5.34
C VAL A 97 17.08 -16.50 4.47
N ASP A 98 16.67 -17.63 5.06
CA ASP A 98 15.96 -18.70 4.35
C ASP A 98 14.51 -18.32 4.01
N GLN A 99 13.93 -17.34 4.72
CA GLN A 99 12.58 -16.81 4.46
C GLN A 99 12.60 -15.67 3.44
N ASP A 100 13.66 -14.84 3.41
CA ASP A 100 13.81 -13.73 2.46
C ASP A 100 15.10 -13.82 1.59
N PRO A 101 15.27 -14.87 0.76
CA PRO A 101 16.52 -15.10 0.02
C PRO A 101 16.80 -14.07 -1.08
N LEU A 102 15.79 -13.31 -1.53
CA LEU A 102 15.96 -12.24 -2.53
C LEU A 102 15.86 -10.83 -1.94
N ASN A 103 15.79 -10.69 -0.61
CA ASN A 103 15.63 -9.39 0.06
C ASN A 103 14.38 -8.62 -0.42
N LEU A 104 13.23 -9.29 -0.50
CA LEU A 104 11.93 -8.70 -0.81
C LEU A 104 11.56 -7.56 0.16
N ILE A 105 11.96 -7.64 1.43
CA ILE A 105 11.75 -6.54 2.39
C ILE A 105 12.48 -5.27 1.94
N TRP A 106 13.71 -5.41 1.44
CA TRP A 106 14.49 -4.30 0.92
C TRP A 106 13.88 -3.74 -0.39
N VAL A 107 13.46 -4.62 -1.31
CA VAL A 107 12.77 -4.21 -2.55
C VAL A 107 11.49 -3.43 -2.22
N ALA A 108 10.73 -3.90 -1.24
CA ALA A 108 9.51 -3.25 -0.77
C ALA A 108 9.79 -1.87 -0.15
N GLU A 109 10.86 -1.74 0.64
CA GLU A 109 11.29 -0.45 1.20
C GLU A 109 11.73 0.53 0.12
N THR A 110 12.53 0.09 -0.85
CA THR A 110 12.96 0.91 -1.98
C THR A 110 11.76 1.39 -2.79
N PHE A 111 10.78 0.52 -3.09
CA PHE A 111 9.54 0.93 -3.74
C PHE A 111 8.79 2.00 -2.95
N LYS A 112 8.63 1.82 -1.64
CA LYS A 112 7.97 2.79 -0.75
C LYS A 112 8.67 4.15 -0.78
N ASN A 113 10.00 4.17 -0.75
CA ASN A 113 10.77 5.40 -0.60
C ASN A 113 11.02 6.14 -1.92
N GLU A 114 11.17 5.41 -3.03
CA GLU A 114 11.55 5.99 -4.32
C GLU A 114 10.37 6.16 -5.29
N VAL A 115 9.35 5.30 -5.21
CA VAL A 115 8.25 5.27 -6.18
C VAL A 115 6.96 5.87 -5.60
N VAL A 116 6.67 5.61 -4.33
CA VAL A 116 5.41 6.05 -3.71
C VAL A 116 5.49 7.51 -3.28
N PHE A 117 4.57 8.35 -3.76
CA PHE A 117 4.50 9.78 -3.42
C PHE A 117 3.25 10.10 -2.56
N PRO A 118 3.32 9.98 -1.22
CA PRO A 118 2.17 10.22 -0.33
C PRO A 118 1.75 11.69 -0.27
N TYR A 119 2.66 12.63 -0.56
CA TYR A 119 2.44 14.06 -0.37
C TYR A 119 1.30 14.62 -1.23
N LEU A 120 1.08 14.08 -2.43
CA LEU A 120 -0.05 14.49 -3.27
C LEU A 120 -1.39 14.17 -2.59
N LEU A 121 -1.52 13.00 -1.96
CA LEU A 121 -2.73 12.63 -1.23
C LEU A 121 -2.95 13.51 0.01
N ILE A 122 -1.88 13.84 0.74
CA ILE A 122 -1.94 14.74 1.89
C ILE A 122 -2.46 16.12 1.44
N VAL A 123 -1.92 16.68 0.35
CA VAL A 123 -2.37 17.96 -0.20
C VAL A 123 -3.84 17.87 -0.66
N ALA A 124 -4.23 16.77 -1.32
CA ALA A 124 -5.62 16.56 -1.73
C ALA A 124 -6.59 16.53 -0.55
N ILE A 125 -6.22 15.87 0.56
CA ILE A 125 -7.03 15.85 1.79
C ILE A 125 -7.17 17.26 2.37
N ILE A 126 -6.08 18.03 2.45
CA ILE A 126 -6.11 19.41 2.96
C ILE A 126 -7.05 20.28 2.12
N LEU A 127 -6.93 20.24 0.79
CA LEU A 127 -7.79 21.01 -0.10
C LEU A 127 -9.25 20.57 -0.04
N ALA A 128 -9.52 19.27 0.05
CA ALA A 128 -10.86 18.73 0.23
C ALA A 128 -11.48 19.18 1.56
N PHE A 129 -10.68 19.21 2.64
CA PHE A 129 -11.10 19.70 3.94
C PHE A 129 -11.42 21.20 3.93
N ILE A 130 -10.57 22.02 3.32
CA ILE A 130 -10.86 23.46 3.13
C ILE A 130 -12.16 23.66 2.35
N THR A 131 -12.34 22.91 1.26
CA THR A 131 -13.55 22.96 0.44
C THR A 131 -14.78 22.56 1.27
N PHE A 132 -14.66 21.51 2.09
CA PHE A 132 -15.73 21.10 3.00
C PHE A 132 -16.12 22.21 3.98
N LEU A 133 -15.14 22.90 4.57
CA LEU A 133 -15.39 24.02 5.48
C LEU A 133 -16.07 25.19 4.79
N LEU A 134 -15.60 25.59 3.60
CA LEU A 134 -16.20 26.69 2.84
C LEU A 134 -17.66 26.39 2.48
N LEU A 135 -17.96 25.17 2.03
CA LEU A 135 -19.34 24.78 1.72
C LEU A 135 -20.21 24.67 2.98
N ALA A 136 -19.63 24.30 4.13
CA ALA A 136 -20.34 24.24 5.40
C ALA A 136 -20.67 25.64 5.95
N THR A 137 -19.81 26.62 5.71
CA THR A 137 -19.97 28.00 6.20
C THR A 137 -20.68 28.92 5.22
N PHE A 138 -20.97 28.49 3.99
CA PHE A 138 -21.76 29.25 3.01
C PHE A 138 -23.21 29.38 3.51
N PRO A 139 -23.61 30.55 4.04
CA PRO A 139 -24.96 30.75 4.57
C PRO A 139 -25.86 31.14 3.39
N GLY A 140 -26.85 30.30 3.06
CA GLY A 140 -27.89 30.68 2.09
C GLY A 140 -28.19 29.69 0.96
N TRP A 141 -27.38 28.66 0.69
CA TRP A 141 -27.71 27.66 -0.36
C TRP A 141 -29.09 27.00 -0.12
N HIS A 142 -29.46 26.80 1.15
CA HIS A 142 -30.74 26.16 1.52
C HIS A 142 -31.93 27.14 1.55
N GLU A 143 -31.70 28.44 1.42
CA GLU A 143 -32.72 29.49 1.61
C GLU A 143 -33.09 30.24 0.32
N GLU A 144 -32.34 30.05 -0.77
CA GLU A 144 -32.63 30.64 -2.09
C GLU A 144 -33.88 29.96 -2.70
N ARG A 145 -35.06 30.57 -2.54
CA ARG A 145 -36.23 30.29 -3.40
C ARG A 145 -35.99 30.99 -4.72
N ASP A 146 -36.02 30.26 -5.84
CA ASP A 146 -36.00 30.84 -7.19
C ASP A 146 -36.96 32.03 -7.27
N ALA A 147 -36.41 33.25 -7.33
CA ALA A 147 -37.19 34.47 -7.39
C ALA A 147 -37.82 34.62 -8.78
N ARG A 148 -38.90 33.87 -9.02
CA ARG A 148 -39.80 34.10 -10.15
C ARG A 148 -41.23 33.68 -9.85
N THR A 149 -41.94 34.54 -9.15
CA THR A 149 -43.37 34.83 -9.36
C THR A 149 -43.62 36.28 -9.00
#